data_AF-A0A1M4WPP6-F1
#
_entry.id   AF-A0A1M4WPP6-F1
#
_cell.length_a   1.000
_cell.length_b   1.000
_cell.length_c   1.000
_cell.angle_alpha   90.00
_cell.angle_beta   90.00
_cell.angle_gamma   90.00
#
_symmetry.space_group_name_H-M   'P 1'
#
loop_
_entity.id
_entity.type
_entity.pdbx_description
1 polymer ?
#
loop_
_entity_poly.entity_id
_entity_poly.type
_entity_poly.pdbx_seq_one_letter_code
_entity_poly.pdbx_strand_id
1 'polypeptide(L)'
;MKKGIFLLALSVLFFSCKEDVLPPPKNKVDRETMINILYDLAVLEAARSQSFSTRVNYPTAVAFVKEKYKIDSLTLAENTKYYASDLKDYKKMYEEVRKRLDQNRNMGSSPPPPSSAPDAGGVVK
;
A
#
# COMPACT_ATOMS: atom_id res chain seq x y z
N MET A 1 10.07 46.54 -10.30
CA MET A 1 9.30 45.35 -10.72
C MET A 1 9.90 44.00 -10.29
N LYS A 2 11.24 43.81 -10.26
CA LYS A 2 11.88 42.49 -9.98
C LYS A 2 11.73 41.96 -8.53
N LYS A 3 11.54 42.85 -7.54
CA LYS A 3 11.42 42.48 -6.11
C LYS A 3 10.08 41.79 -5.76
N GLY A 4 9.01 42.13 -6.49
CA GLY A 4 7.69 41.54 -6.27
C GLY A 4 7.61 40.08 -6.75
N ILE A 5 8.34 39.73 -7.81
CA ILE A 5 8.42 38.35 -8.31
C ILE A 5 9.10 37.43 -7.29
N PHE A 6 10.09 37.95 -6.55
CA PHE A 6 10.81 37.18 -5.53
C PHE A 6 9.93 36.89 -4.31
N LEU A 7 9.12 37.86 -3.88
CA LEU A 7 8.16 37.67 -2.79
C LEU A 7 7.00 36.72 -3.19
N LEU A 8 6.55 36.78 -4.45
CA LEU A 8 5.53 35.86 -4.96
C LEU A 8 6.07 34.42 -5.07
N ALA A 9 7.32 34.27 -5.55
CA ALA A 9 7.99 32.97 -5.60
C ALA A 9 8.22 32.37 -4.19
N LEU A 10 8.55 33.21 -3.21
CA LEU A 10 8.77 32.79 -1.81
C LEU A 10 7.46 32.35 -1.12
N SER A 11 6.32 32.93 -1.49
CA SER A 11 5.01 32.60 -0.94
C SER A 11 4.53 31.18 -1.31
N VAL A 12 4.86 30.70 -2.51
CA VAL A 12 4.45 29.37 -2.99
C VAL A 12 5.14 28.23 -2.22
N LEU A 13 6.27 28.48 -1.56
CA LEU A 13 6.98 27.47 -0.76
C LEU A 13 6.31 27.13 0.58
N PHE A 14 5.36 27.94 1.06
CA PHE A 14 4.70 27.72 2.35
C PHE A 14 3.35 26.99 2.26
N PHE A 15 2.89 26.62 1.06
CA PHE A 15 1.77 25.69 0.90
C PHE A 15 2.24 24.24 1.13
N SER A 16 2.64 23.95 2.37
CA SER A 16 2.71 22.56 2.83
C SER A 16 1.26 22.11 3.06
N CYS A 17 0.78 21.19 2.23
CA CYS A 17 -0.51 20.53 2.45
C CYS A 17 -0.49 19.91 3.85
N LYS A 18 -1.38 20.37 4.73
CA LYS A 18 -1.58 19.76 6.03
C LYS A 18 -1.89 18.28 5.84
N GLU A 19 -1.31 17.44 6.69
CA GLU A 19 -1.55 16.00 6.77
C GLU A 19 -2.93 15.76 7.41
N ASP A 20 -3.98 16.23 6.76
CA ASP A 20 -5.34 15.94 7.18
C ASP A 20 -5.70 14.54 6.67
N VAL A 21 -6.00 13.64 7.61
CA VAL A 21 -6.53 12.31 7.32
C VAL A 21 -7.75 12.48 6.42
N LEU A 22 -7.73 11.81 5.27
CA LEU A 22 -8.82 11.92 4.30
C LEU A 22 -10.13 11.43 4.94
N PRO A 23 -11.28 12.01 4.58
CA PRO A 23 -12.56 11.49 5.05
C PRO A 23 -12.77 10.05 4.55
N PRO A 24 -13.48 9.20 5.32
CA PRO A 24 -13.79 7.85 4.89
C PRO A 24 -14.58 7.82 3.57
N PRO A 25 -14.29 6.86 2.66
CA PRO A 25 -15.04 6.73 1.42
C PRO A 25 -16.45 6.17 1.68
N LYS A 26 -17.34 6.31 0.69
CA LYS A 26 -18.75 5.87 0.81
C LYS A 26 -18.86 4.37 1.13
N ASN A 27 -18.07 3.56 0.44
CA ASN A 27 -17.99 2.11 0.65
C ASN A 27 -16.71 1.80 1.44
N LYS A 28 -16.71 2.13 2.74
CA LYS A 28 -15.55 1.90 3.60
C LYS A 28 -15.33 0.40 3.83
N VAL A 29 -14.13 -0.07 3.49
CA VAL A 29 -13.60 -1.39 3.85
C VAL A 29 -13.02 -1.29 5.25
N ASP A 30 -13.35 -2.22 6.13
CA ASP A 30 -12.79 -2.22 7.49
C ASP A 30 -11.29 -2.54 7.47
N ARG A 31 -10.61 -2.21 8.58
CA ARG A 31 -9.16 -2.33 8.70
C ARG A 31 -8.69 -3.78 8.56
N GLU A 32 -9.41 -4.73 9.16
CA GLU A 32 -9.04 -6.15 9.13
C GLU A 32 -9.18 -6.73 7.72
N THR A 33 -10.25 -6.39 7.01
CA THR A 33 -10.43 -6.75 5.60
C THR A 33 -9.32 -6.14 4.73
N MET A 34 -8.92 -4.89 4.97
CA MET A 34 -7.80 -4.29 4.24
C MET A 34 -6.48 -5.04 4.50
N ILE A 35 -6.20 -5.44 5.74
CA ILE A 35 -5.03 -6.26 6.09
C ILE A 35 -5.06 -7.61 5.36
N ASN A 36 -6.24 -8.25 5.28
CA ASN A 36 -6.41 -9.51 4.56
C ASN A 36 -6.17 -9.34 3.05
N ILE A 37 -6.67 -8.24 2.45
CA ILE A 37 -6.42 -7.89 1.05
C ILE A 37 -4.91 -7.73 0.81
N LEU A 38 -4.22 -6.94 1.65
CA LEU A 38 -2.78 -6.71 1.53
C LEU A 38 -1.98 -8.01 1.66
N TYR A 39 -2.37 -8.88 2.60
CA TYR A 39 -1.77 -10.20 2.78
C TYR A 39 -1.92 -11.08 1.54
N ASP A 40 -3.13 -11.22 1.00
CA ASP A 40 -3.35 -12.06 -0.16
C ASP A 40 -2.67 -11.51 -1.42
N LEU A 41 -2.64 -10.19 -1.59
CA LEU A 41 -1.92 -9.57 -2.70
C LEU A 41 -0.42 -9.84 -2.61
N ALA A 42 0.16 -9.82 -1.40
CA ALA A 42 1.55 -10.21 -1.19
C ALA A 42 1.79 -11.68 -1.54
N VAL A 43 0.88 -12.58 -1.17
CA VAL A 43 0.96 -14.01 -1.53
C VAL A 43 0.81 -14.22 -3.04
N LEU A 44 -0.14 -13.54 -3.67
CA LEU A 44 -0.37 -13.59 -5.12
C LEU A 44 0.87 -13.11 -5.89
N GLU A 45 1.51 -12.03 -5.43
CA GLU A 45 2.75 -11.53 -6.03
C GLU A 45 3.91 -12.51 -5.83
N ALA A 46 4.06 -13.07 -4.63
CA ALA A 46 5.07 -14.08 -4.36
C ALA A 46 4.89 -15.32 -5.26
N ALA A 47 3.66 -15.78 -5.48
CA ALA A 47 3.35 -16.88 -6.38
C ALA A 47 3.66 -16.53 -7.85
N ARG A 48 3.27 -15.34 -8.30
CA ARG A 48 3.54 -14.84 -9.65
C ARG A 48 5.04 -14.69 -9.92
N SER A 49 5.82 -14.25 -8.93
CA SER A 49 7.27 -14.09 -9.06
C SER A 49 8.01 -15.40 -9.31
N GLN A 50 7.45 -16.54 -8.86
CA GLN A 50 8.04 -17.87 -8.99
C GLN A 50 7.59 -18.61 -10.26
N SER A 51 6.60 -18.10 -10.98
CA SER A 51 5.95 -18.82 -12.08
C SER A 51 6.62 -18.65 -13.44
N PHE A 52 7.86 -18.16 -13.49
CA PHE A 52 8.59 -17.94 -14.75
C PHE A 52 8.66 -19.20 -15.63
N SER A 53 8.71 -20.38 -15.01
CA SER A 53 8.81 -21.67 -15.71
C SER A 53 7.47 -22.35 -16.02
N THR A 54 6.38 -21.99 -15.34
CA THR A 54 5.14 -22.79 -15.35
C THR A 54 4.05 -22.26 -16.29
N ARG A 55 4.25 -21.10 -16.96
CA ARG A 55 3.23 -20.40 -17.79
C ARG A 55 1.86 -20.29 -17.10
N VAL A 56 1.84 -20.26 -15.76
CA VAL A 56 0.59 -20.10 -15.01
C VAL A 56 0.13 -18.67 -15.16
N ASN A 57 -1.11 -18.49 -15.64
CA ASN A 57 -1.72 -17.18 -15.77
C ASN A 57 -2.40 -16.80 -14.45
N TYR A 58 -1.76 -15.92 -13.66
CA TYR A 58 -2.34 -15.40 -12.42
C TYR A 58 -3.31 -14.25 -12.72
N PRO A 59 -4.43 -14.13 -11.99
CA PRO A 59 -5.31 -12.98 -12.11
C PRO A 59 -4.58 -11.68 -11.73
N THR A 60 -5.05 -10.55 -12.24
CA THR A 60 -4.57 -9.23 -11.78
C THR A 60 -4.98 -9.00 -10.32
N ALA A 61 -4.27 -8.12 -9.61
CA ALA A 61 -4.60 -7.76 -8.23
C ALA A 61 -6.08 -7.34 -8.08
N VAL A 62 -6.55 -6.50 -8.99
CA VAL A 62 -7.95 -6.02 -9.02
C VAL A 62 -8.93 -7.17 -9.27
N ALA A 63 -8.66 -8.05 -10.24
CA ALA A 63 -9.53 -9.18 -10.53
C ALA A 63 -9.62 -10.14 -9.34
N PHE A 64 -8.47 -10.45 -8.74
CA PHE A 64 -8.39 -11.29 -7.56
C PHE A 64 -9.18 -10.71 -6.37
N VAL A 65 -8.99 -9.41 -6.08
CA VAL A 65 -9.70 -8.75 -4.96
C VAL A 65 -11.20 -8.69 -5.23
N LYS A 66 -11.61 -8.39 -6.46
CA LYS A 66 -13.03 -8.39 -6.86
C LYS A 66 -13.67 -9.76 -6.66
N GLU A 67 -12.99 -10.84 -7.05
CA GLU A 67 -13.54 -12.18 -6.93
C GLU A 67 -13.62 -12.65 -5.48
N LYS A 68 -12.55 -12.48 -4.69
CA LYS A 68 -12.44 -12.98 -3.32
C LYS A 68 -13.22 -12.13 -2.31
N TYR A 69 -13.10 -10.80 -2.40
CA TYR A 69 -13.66 -9.86 -1.41
C TYR A 69 -14.93 -9.16 -1.86
N LYS A 70 -15.33 -9.33 -3.13
CA LYS A 70 -16.47 -8.61 -3.75
C LYS A 70 -16.29 -7.09 -3.73
N ILE A 71 -15.04 -6.63 -3.79
CA ILE A 71 -14.66 -5.21 -3.82
C ILE A 71 -14.26 -4.83 -5.24
N ASP A 72 -14.92 -3.83 -5.82
CA ASP A 72 -14.58 -3.32 -7.14
C ASP A 72 -13.30 -2.45 -7.13
N SER A 73 -12.78 -2.12 -8.31
CA SER A 73 -11.55 -1.35 -8.48
C SER A 73 -11.62 0.06 -7.91
N LEU A 74 -12.78 0.72 -8.00
CA LEU A 74 -12.97 2.08 -7.51
C LEU A 74 -12.99 2.07 -5.99
N THR A 75 -13.77 1.18 -5.39
CA THR A 75 -13.84 0.98 -3.94
C THR A 75 -12.44 0.62 -3.39
N LEU A 76 -11.68 -0.25 -4.05
CA LEU A 76 -10.30 -0.58 -3.65
C LEU A 76 -9.37 0.65 -3.71
N ALA A 77 -9.44 1.44 -4.77
CA ALA A 77 -8.60 2.63 -4.95
C ALA A 77 -8.92 3.71 -3.89
N GLU A 78 -10.20 3.98 -3.64
CA GLU A 78 -10.65 4.93 -2.64
C GLU A 78 -10.24 4.53 -1.23
N ASN A 79 -10.40 3.26 -0.87
CA ASN A 79 -9.99 2.76 0.45
C ASN A 79 -8.47 2.75 0.59
N THR A 80 -7.72 2.34 -0.44
CA THR A 80 -6.26 2.44 -0.43
C THR A 80 -5.81 3.88 -0.18
N LYS A 81 -6.42 4.85 -0.88
CA LYS A 81 -6.14 6.28 -0.70
C LYS A 81 -6.49 6.76 0.71
N TYR A 82 -7.64 6.35 1.25
CA TYR A 82 -8.06 6.68 2.62
C TYR A 82 -7.07 6.17 3.66
N TYR A 83 -6.73 4.88 3.63
CA TYR A 83 -5.79 4.30 4.59
C TYR A 83 -4.36 4.82 4.42
N ALA A 84 -3.92 5.08 3.17
CA ALA A 84 -2.61 5.67 2.90
C ALA A 84 -2.50 7.15 3.30
N SER A 85 -3.61 7.81 3.66
CA SER A 85 -3.57 9.19 4.18
C SER A 85 -3.02 9.28 5.60
N ASP A 86 -3.12 8.20 6.39
CA ASP A 86 -2.41 8.05 7.67
C ASP A 86 -1.27 7.04 7.49
N LEU A 87 -0.09 7.55 7.12
CA LEU A 87 1.10 6.71 6.90
C LEU A 87 1.47 5.86 8.11
N LYS A 88 1.22 6.36 9.33
CA LYS A 88 1.58 5.66 10.57
C LYS A 88 0.67 4.45 10.78
N ASP A 89 -0.65 4.59 10.59
CA ASP A 89 -1.54 3.43 10.68
C ASP A 89 -1.39 2.48 9.49
N TYR A 90 -1.18 3.02 8.28
CA TYR A 90 -0.93 2.21 7.09
C TYR A 90 0.31 1.32 7.26
N LYS A 91 1.40 1.87 7.82
CA LYS A 91 2.60 1.10 8.16
C LYS A 91 2.30 -0.05 9.13
N LYS A 92 1.49 0.19 10.17
CA LYS A 92 1.11 -0.87 11.11
C LYS A 92 0.35 -2.02 10.44
N MET A 93 -0.49 -1.72 9.45
CA MET A 93 -1.16 -2.77 8.67
C MET A 93 -0.15 -3.63 7.90
N TYR A 94 0.84 -3.03 7.25
CA TYR A 94 1.92 -3.79 6.59
C TYR A 94 2.79 -4.58 7.56
N GLU A 95 3.08 -4.05 8.75
CA GLU A 95 3.80 -4.79 9.80
C GLU A 95 3.02 -6.02 10.25
N GLU A 96 1.69 -5.92 10.35
CA GLU A 96 0.82 -7.05 10.66
C GLU A 96 0.81 -8.10 9.54
N VAL A 97 0.70 -7.67 8.28
CA VAL A 97 0.84 -8.55 7.11
C VAL A 97 2.19 -9.28 7.13
N ARG A 98 3.28 -8.55 7.37
CA ARG A 98 4.62 -9.12 7.46
C ARG A 98 4.71 -10.16 8.57
N LYS A 99 4.18 -9.87 9.76
CA LYS A 99 4.15 -10.82 10.88
C LYS A 99 3.41 -12.10 10.51
N ARG A 100 2.25 -12.00 9.85
CA ARG A 100 1.47 -13.16 9.39
C ARG A 100 2.25 -13.98 8.35
N LEU A 101 2.94 -13.32 7.40
CA LEU A 101 3.79 -13.99 6.42
C LEU A 101 4.95 -14.73 7.09
N ASP A 102 5.65 -14.08 8.03
CA ASP A 102 6.77 -14.68 8.76
C ASP A 102 6.31 -15.89 9.61
N GLN A 103 5.14 -15.79 10.25
CA GLN A 103 4.53 -16.92 10.97
C GLN A 103 4.24 -18.11 10.04
N ASN A 104 3.66 -17.87 8.88
CA ASN A 104 3.34 -18.91 7.91
C ASN A 104 4.59 -19.51 7.25
N ARG A 105 5.66 -18.73 7.10
CA ARG A 105 6.97 -19.22 6.62
C ARG A 105 7.69 -20.08 7.65
N ASN A 106 7.65 -19.70 8.93
CA ASN A 106 8.30 -20.48 9.98
C ASN A 106 7.62 -21.83 10.24
N MET A 107 6.34 -21.98 9.86
CA MET A 107 5.67 -23.30 9.81
C MET A 107 6.17 -24.18 8.66
N GLY A 108 6.77 -23.61 7.62
CA GLY A 108 7.38 -24.33 6.49
C GLY A 108 8.86 -24.01 6.36
N SER A 109 9.70 -24.60 7.22
CA SER A 109 11.17 -24.52 7.27
C SER A 109 11.89 -23.90 6.04
N SER A 110 12.14 -22.59 6.05
CA SER A 110 13.23 -21.92 5.31
C SER A 110 13.49 -20.51 5.85
N PRO A 111 14.76 -20.09 6.05
CA PRO A 111 15.10 -18.84 6.72
C PRO A 111 14.74 -17.59 5.88
N PRO A 112 14.52 -16.43 6.51
CA PRO A 112 14.17 -15.18 5.83
C PRO A 112 15.31 -14.68 4.93
N PRO A 113 15.05 -14.31 3.65
CA PRO A 113 15.96 -13.44 2.94
C PRO A 113 16.03 -12.09 3.67
N PRO A 114 17.19 -11.42 3.65
CA PRO A 114 17.36 -10.13 4.31
C PRO A 114 16.31 -9.13 3.80
N SER A 115 15.70 -8.43 4.75
CA SER A 115 14.74 -7.35 4.57
C SER A 115 15.23 -6.33 3.53
N SER A 116 14.86 -6.51 2.27
CA SER A 116 15.03 -5.52 1.21
C SER A 116 13.68 -4.84 0.94
N ALA A 117 13.14 -4.17 1.95
CA ALA A 117 12.35 -2.98 1.69
C ALA A 117 13.35 -1.82 1.87
N PRO A 118 13.59 -0.98 0.85
CA PRO A 118 14.21 0.29 1.12
C PRO A 118 13.27 1.02 2.07
N ASP A 119 13.82 1.59 3.15
CA ASP A 119 13.17 2.67 3.86
C ASP A 119 12.66 3.66 2.81
N ALA A 120 11.35 3.67 2.56
CA ALA A 120 10.69 4.77 1.87
C ALA A 120 10.59 5.97 2.83
N GLY A 121 11.71 6.28 3.50
CA GLY A 121 11.99 7.56 4.09
C GLY A 121 12.59 8.42 3.00
N GLY A 122 11.77 9.32 2.46
CA GLY A 122 12.25 10.48 1.72
C GLY A 122 12.68 10.22 0.28
N VAL A 123 11.73 10.38 -0.64
CA VAL A 123 12.02 11.11 -1.88
C VAL A 123 10.92 12.14 -2.07
N VAL A 124 10.96 13.16 -1.23
CA VAL A 124 10.55 14.49 -1.66
C VAL A 124 11.76 15.04 -2.38
N LYS A 125 11.64 15.26 -3.68
CA LYS A 125 12.56 16.09 -4.46
C LYS A 125 11.73 17.15 -5.15
#